data_AF-A0A2E7SC64-F1
#
_entry.id   AF-A0A2E7SC64-F1
#
_cell.length_a   1.000
_cell.length_b   1.000
_cell.length_c   1.000
_cell.angle_alpha   90.00
_cell.angle_beta   90.00
_cell.angle_gamma   90.00
#
_symmetry.space_group_name_H-M   'P 1'
#
loop_
_entity.id
_entity.type
_entity.pdbx_description
1 polymer ?
#
loop_
_entity_poly.entity_id
_entity_poly.type
_entity_poly.pdbx_seq_one_letter_code
_entity_poly.pdbx_strand_id
1 'polypeptide(L)' 'AERLSHARSLTNLPLVAIGGINISNVEPVIHAGADSICVTAAVGLAEDPEKASHDLVQAIANAGGKI' A
#
# COMPACT_ATOMS: atom_id res chain seq x y z
N ALA A 1 5.45 4.37 8.65
CA ALA A 1 5.54 2.99 9.15
C ALA A 1 5.20 2.90 10.63
N GLU A 2 5.91 3.59 11.54
CA GLU A 2 5.74 3.43 13.01
C GLU A 2 4.27 3.52 13.50
N ARG A 3 3.53 4.58 13.13
CA ARG A 3 2.11 4.73 13.50
C ARG A 3 1.21 3.61 12.95
N LEU A 4 1.53 3.10 11.77
CA LEU A 4 0.79 2.01 11.13
C LEU A 4 1.06 0.69 11.86
N SER A 5 2.31 0.44 12.25
CA SER A 5 2.67 -0.71 13.09
C SER A 5 2.01 -0.67 14.45
N HIS A 6 1.93 0.51 15.06
CA HIS A 6 1.16 0.68 16.29
C HIS A 6 -0.33 0.37 16.07
N ALA A 7 -0.96 0.88 15.00
CA ALA A 7 -2.34 0.56 14.68
C ALA A 7 -2.56 -0.95 14.47
N ARG A 8 -1.64 -1.64 13.77
CA ARG A 8 -1.67 -3.11 13.62
C ARG A 8 -1.61 -3.83 14.95
N SER A 9 -0.87 -3.33 15.94
CA SER A 9 -0.81 -3.96 17.26
C SER A 9 -2.12 -3.86 18.06
N LEU A 10 -3.00 -2.91 17.73
CA LEU A 10 -4.25 -2.64 18.47
C LEU A 10 -5.46 -3.44 17.96
N THR A 11 -5.36 -4.09 16.80
CA THR A 11 -6.50 -4.78 16.17
C THR A 11 -6.01 -5.90 15.26
N ASN A 12 -6.88 -6.86 14.94
CA ASN A 12 -6.66 -7.85 13.86
C ASN A 12 -7.61 -7.62 12.66
N LEU A 13 -8.40 -6.53 12.68
CA LEU A 13 -9.26 -6.15 11.56
C LEU A 13 -8.44 -5.73 10.34
N PRO A 14 -8.99 -5.81 9.11
CA PRO A 14 -8.32 -5.31 7.92
C PRO A 14 -7.89 -3.84 8.07
N LEU A 15 -6.62 -3.55 7.77
CA LEU A 15 -6.05 -2.20 7.78
C LEU A 15 -5.75 -1.71 6.37
N VAL A 16 -6.36 -0.59 6.01
CA VAL A 16 -6.12 0.10 4.73
C VAL A 16 -5.25 1.32 5.00
N ALA A 17 -4.06 1.37 4.40
CA ALA A 17 -3.19 2.55 4.46
C ALA A 17 -3.53 3.54 3.35
N ILE A 18 -3.61 4.83 3.68
CA ILE A 18 -3.95 5.88 2.72
C ILE A 18 -2.98 7.06 2.84
N GLY A 19 -2.78 7.78 1.73
CA GLY A 19 -2.07 9.07 1.70
C GLY A 19 -0.58 8.96 1.34
N GLY A 20 -0.19 9.59 0.23
CA GLY A 20 1.21 9.70 -0.19
C GLY A 20 1.87 8.39 -0.62
N ILE A 21 1.11 7.30 -0.75
CA ILE A 21 1.63 5.97 -1.12
C ILE A 21 1.84 5.91 -2.64
N ASN A 22 2.97 5.34 -3.05
CA ASN A 22 3.35 5.09 -4.44
C ASN A 22 4.34 3.90 -4.51
N ILE A 23 4.84 3.58 -5.71
CA ILE A 23 5.68 2.40 -5.94
C ILE A 23 6.97 2.39 -5.10
N SER A 24 7.54 3.55 -4.80
CA SER A 24 8.79 3.67 -4.03
C SER A 24 8.63 3.41 -2.53
N ASN A 25 7.41 3.40 -2.00
CA ASN A 25 7.16 3.31 -0.56
C ASN A 25 6.07 2.30 -0.17
N VAL A 26 5.49 1.57 -1.12
CA VAL A 26 4.41 0.61 -0.83
C VAL A 26 4.88 -0.59 -0.01
N GLU A 27 6.06 -1.13 -0.28
CA GLU A 27 6.60 -2.29 0.45
C GLU A 27 6.74 -2.04 1.96
N PRO A 28 7.40 -0.96 2.45
CA PRO A 28 7.49 -0.71 3.87
C PRO A 28 6.13 -0.37 4.52
N VAL A 29 5.12 0.05 3.74
CA VAL A 29 3.75 0.25 4.24
C VAL A 29 3.08 -1.11 4.51
N ILE A 30 3.19 -2.05 3.59
CA ILE A 30 2.69 -3.42 3.77
C ILE A 30 3.40 -4.11 4.94
N HIS A 31 4.74 -4.07 4.98
CA HIS A 31 5.52 -4.64 6.09
C HIS A 31 5.20 -4.02 7.45
N ALA A 32 4.78 -2.75 7.48
CA ALA A 32 4.35 -2.11 8.71
C ALA A 32 2.99 -2.62 9.23
N GLY A 33 2.26 -3.42 8.45
CA GLY A 33 1.02 -4.10 8.85
C GLY A 33 -0.24 -3.66 8.11
N ALA A 34 -0.12 -2.90 7.02
CA ALA A 34 -1.26 -2.66 6.14
C ALA A 34 -1.63 -3.95 5.39
N ASP A 35 -2.92 -4.28 5.38
CA ASP A 35 -3.45 -5.35 4.56
C ASP A 35 -3.62 -4.88 3.11
N SER A 36 -4.02 -3.63 2.89
CA SER A 36 -4.18 -3.03 1.56
C SER A 36 -3.88 -1.53 1.55
N ILE A 37 -3.86 -0.90 0.37
CA ILE A 37 -3.59 0.53 0.21
C ILE A 37 -4.72 1.23 -0.58
N CYS A 38 -4.88 2.53 -0.34
CA CYS A 38 -5.66 3.42 -1.19
C CYS A 38 -4.75 4.48 -1.81
N VAL A 39 -4.75 4.56 -3.13
CA VAL A 39 -3.93 5.49 -3.90
C VAL A 39 -4.78 6.21 -4.95
N THR A 40 -4.53 7.52 -5.10
CA THR A 40 -5.17 8.33 -6.14
C THR A 40 -4.11 8.92 -7.06
N ALA A 41 -3.21 9.74 -6.52
CA ALA A 41 -2.17 10.43 -7.31
C ALA A 41 -1.21 9.47 -8.02
N ALA A 42 -0.81 8.37 -7.38
CA ALA A 42 0.15 7.41 -7.96
C ALA A 42 -0.37 6.71 -9.23
N VAL A 43 -1.69 6.62 -9.40
CA VAL A 43 -2.33 6.02 -10.59
C VAL A 43 -2.91 7.11 -11.49
N GLY A 44 -3.71 8.02 -10.93
CA GLY A 44 -4.45 9.04 -11.67
C GLY A 44 -3.58 10.13 -12.30
N LEU A 45 -2.31 10.28 -11.88
CA LEU A 45 -1.35 11.21 -12.49
C LEU A 45 -0.23 10.49 -13.23
N ALA A 46 -0.28 9.17 -13.37
CA ALA A 46 0.71 8.41 -14.11
C ALA A 46 0.54 8.61 -15.63
N GLU A 47 1.64 8.57 -16.38
CA GLU A 47 1.60 8.56 -17.85
C GLU A 47 0.85 7.33 -18.39
N ASP A 48 1.00 6.20 -17.68
CA ASP A 48 0.29 4.94 -17.95
C ASP A 48 -0.37 4.44 -16.65
N PRO A 49 -1.64 4.77 -16.42
CA PRO A 49 -2.38 4.34 -15.22
C PRO A 49 -2.53 2.82 -15.09
N GLU A 50 -2.61 2.10 -16.20
CA GLU A 50 -2.75 0.63 -16.19
C GLU A 50 -1.46 0.00 -15.69
N LYS A 51 -0.32 0.40 -16.28
CA LYS A 51 0.99 -0.05 -15.83
C LYS A 51 1.26 0.35 -14.36
N ALA A 52 0.97 1.58 -13.97
CA ALA A 52 1.16 2.03 -12.60
C ALA A 52 0.33 1.21 -11.59
N SER A 53 -0.92 0.89 -11.95
CA SER A 53 -1.79 0.04 -11.14
C SER A 53 -1.24 -1.39 -11.04
N HIS A 54 -0.80 -1.96 -12.17
CA HIS A 54 -0.21 -3.29 -12.22
C HIS A 54 1.06 -3.39 -11.36
N ASP A 55 1.97 -2.42 -11.50
CA ASP A 55 3.23 -2.39 -10.74
C ASP A 55 2.97 -2.28 -9.23
N LEU A 56 1.99 -1.48 -8.82
CA LEU A 56 1.58 -1.37 -7.42
C LEU A 56 0.97 -2.67 -6.89
N VAL A 57 0.07 -3.30 -7.64
CA VAL A 57 -0.52 -4.59 -7.27
C VAL A 57 0.57 -5.66 -7.11
N GLN A 58 1.52 -5.71 -8.04
CA GLN A 58 2.63 -6.65 -7.96
C GLN A 58 3.53 -6.40 -6.75
N ALA A 59 3.83 -5.13 -6.43
CA ALA A 59 4.62 -4.77 -5.26
C ALA A 59 3.91 -5.14 -3.94
N ILE A 60 2.59 -4.93 -3.86
CA ILE A 60 1.78 -5.35 -2.70
C ILE A 60 1.81 -6.86 -2.54
N ALA A 61 1.59 -7.61 -3.63
CA ALA A 61 1.61 -9.07 -3.64
C ALA A 61 2.96 -9.61 -3.15
N ASN A 62 4.05 -9.05 -3.67
CA ASN A 62 5.41 -9.45 -3.32
C ASN A 62 5.76 -9.15 -1.85
N ALA A 63 5.21 -8.07 -1.29
CA ALA A 63 5.37 -7.70 0.11
C ALA A 63 4.46 -8.49 1.08
N GLY A 64 3.63 -9.41 0.57
CA GLY A 64 2.69 -10.22 1.37
C GLY A 64 1.40 -9.50 1.76
N GLY A 65 1.08 -8.39 1.09
CA GLY A 65 -0.18 -7.68 1.26
C GLY A 65 -1.36 -8.44 0.64
N LYS A 66 -2.57 -8.09 1.05
CA LYS A 66 -3.81 -8.61 0.48
C LYS A 66 -4.25 -7.69 -0.66
N ILE A 67 -4.67 -8.31 -1.76
CA ILE A 67 -5.09 -7.63 -2.99
C ILE A 67 -6.60 -7.80 -3.14
#